data_AF-A0A6J0DGG5-F1
#
_entry.id   AF-A0A6J0DGG5-F1
#
_cell.length_a   1.000
_cell.length_b   1.000
_cell.length_c   1.000
_cell.angle_alpha   90.00
_cell.angle_beta   90.00
_cell.angle_gamma   90.00
#
_symmetry.space_group_name_H-M   'P 1'
#
loop_
_entity.id
_entity.type
_entity.pdbx_description
1 polymer ?
#
loop_
_entity_poly.entity_id
_entity_poly.type
_entity_poly.pdbx_seq_one_letter_code
_entity_poly.pdbx_strand_id
1 'polypeptide(L)'
;MVYMKQENNTIREPLTLQARMCCGHEVDGEFNGSWDFDLNGHKMFHVDSITGKWTEVEPGSRWMKEMWENNRDVTIFLKMTSRGDCRSWLEEIKPHWEEKLEPTASPIAPDVDQASSMAIKPNISVLLIILPCSILLWFLRRICDHEG
;
A
#
# COMPACT_ATOMS: atom_id res chain seq x y z
N MET A 1 -15.49 2.25 -17.43
CA MET A 1 -16.00 3.41 -16.66
C MET A 1 -17.21 2.94 -15.88
N VAL A 2 -17.10 2.82 -14.54
CA VAL A 2 -18.20 2.39 -13.68
C VAL A 2 -19.02 3.62 -13.33
N TYR A 3 -20.30 3.63 -13.72
CA TYR A 3 -21.20 4.72 -13.38
C TYR A 3 -21.81 4.45 -12.00
N MET A 4 -21.46 5.27 -11.02
CA MET A 4 -22.22 5.35 -9.78
C MET A 4 -23.34 6.36 -9.96
N LYS A 5 -24.59 5.90 -9.90
CA LYS A 5 -25.75 6.78 -9.86
C LYS A 5 -26.01 7.17 -8.41
N GLN A 6 -25.90 8.46 -8.10
CA GLN A 6 -26.23 9.00 -6.79
C GLN A 6 -27.76 9.02 -6.65
N GLU A 7 -28.32 8.16 -5.80
CA GLU A 7 -29.79 8.05 -5.64
C GLU A 7 -30.37 8.91 -4.51
N ASN A 8 -29.63 9.88 -3.97
CA ASN A 8 -30.18 10.83 -3.02
C ASN A 8 -29.64 12.26 -3.18
N ASN A 9 -30.55 13.21 -3.39
CA ASN A 9 -30.28 14.64 -3.62
C ASN A 9 -29.91 15.42 -2.33
N THR A 10 -29.70 14.73 -1.20
CA THR A 10 -29.47 15.38 0.11
C THR A 10 -28.01 15.43 0.54
N ILE A 11 -27.11 14.69 -0.13
CA ILE A 11 -25.68 14.71 0.18
C ILE A 11 -25.04 15.88 -0.58
N ARG A 12 -24.70 16.94 0.16
CA ARG A 12 -24.09 18.17 -0.38
C ARG A 12 -22.58 18.03 -0.60
N GLU A 13 -21.98 16.97 -0.05
CA GLU A 13 -20.55 16.71 -0.16
C GLU A 13 -20.24 15.70 -1.28
N PRO A 14 -19.13 15.88 -2.02
CA PRO A 14 -18.71 14.93 -3.04
C PRO A 14 -18.47 13.54 -2.43
N LEU A 15 -19.06 12.50 -3.03
CA LEU A 15 -18.78 11.12 -2.68
C LEU A 15 -17.51 10.65 -3.39
N THR A 16 -16.58 10.05 -2.64
CA THR A 16 -15.38 9.41 -3.19
C THR A 16 -15.53 7.90 -3.12
N LEU A 17 -15.46 7.22 -4.26
CA LEU A 17 -15.37 5.78 -4.34
C LEU A 17 -13.92 5.36 -4.58
N GLN A 18 -13.41 4.45 -3.77
CA GLN A 18 -12.13 3.78 -3.99
C GLN A 18 -12.36 2.28 -4.16
N ALA A 19 -11.57 1.67 -5.04
CA ALA A 19 -11.47 0.23 -5.19
C ALA A 19 -10.02 -0.19 -4.96
N ARG A 20 -9.78 -1.14 -4.06
CA ARG A 20 -8.45 -1.73 -3.82
C ARG A 20 -8.48 -3.19 -4.22
N MET A 21 -7.56 -3.58 -5.09
CA MET A 21 -7.40 -4.96 -5.52
C MET A 21 -6.16 -5.57 -4.86
N CYS A 22 -6.31 -6.80 -4.39
CA CYS A 22 -5.21 -7.63 -3.92
C CYS A 22 -5.24 -8.96 -4.68
N CYS A 23 -4.09 -9.45 -5.13
CA CYS A 23 -3.95 -10.83 -5.61
C CYS A 23 -2.59 -11.38 -5.20
N GLY A 24 -2.46 -12.70 -5.15
CA GLY A 24 -1.24 -13.35 -4.68
C GLY A 24 -1.35 -14.87 -4.67
N HIS A 25 -0.22 -15.54 -4.50
CA HIS A 25 -0.20 -16.96 -4.19
C HIS A 25 -0.12 -17.14 -2.66
N GLU A 26 -0.95 -18.02 -2.11
CA GLU A 26 -0.85 -18.49 -0.73
C GLU A 26 0.35 -19.45 -0.58
N VAL A 27 0.65 -19.84 0.67
CA VAL A 27 1.82 -20.66 1.00
C VAL A 27 1.76 -22.03 0.33
N ASP A 28 0.57 -22.57 0.15
CA ASP A 28 0.31 -23.84 -0.55
C ASP A 28 0.30 -23.69 -2.09
N GLY A 29 0.50 -22.47 -2.60
CA GLY A 29 0.48 -22.15 -4.01
C GLY A 29 -0.91 -21.87 -4.57
N GLU A 30 -1.97 -21.85 -3.76
CA GLU A 30 -3.29 -21.44 -4.23
C GLU A 30 -3.29 -19.95 -4.61
N PHE A 31 -3.82 -19.63 -5.79
CA PHE A 31 -3.93 -18.24 -6.23
C PHE A 31 -5.18 -17.60 -5.64
N ASN A 32 -4.99 -16.54 -4.87
CA ASN A 32 -6.04 -15.76 -4.28
C ASN A 32 -6.17 -14.36 -4.91
N GLY A 33 -7.35 -13.78 -4.81
CA GLY A 33 -7.67 -12.48 -5.40
C GLY A 33 -8.91 -11.88 -4.77
N SER A 34 -8.84 -10.61 -4.38
CA SER A 34 -9.95 -9.91 -3.76
C SER A 34 -10.00 -8.43 -4.11
N TRP A 35 -11.16 -7.84 -3.84
CA TRP A 35 -11.44 -6.41 -3.99
C TRP A 35 -12.10 -5.87 -2.73
N ASP A 36 -11.59 -4.75 -2.24
CA ASP A 36 -12.28 -3.90 -1.28
C ASP A 36 -12.84 -2.67 -1.99
N PHE A 37 -14.08 -2.30 -1.66
CA PHE A 37 -14.68 -1.06 -2.12
C PHE A 37 -14.98 -0.14 -0.96
N ASP A 38 -14.46 1.08 -1.01
CA ASP A 38 -14.63 2.08 0.03
C ASP A 38 -15.40 3.28 -0.49
N LEU A 39 -16.31 3.79 0.33
CA LEU A 39 -17.03 5.03 0.09
C LEU A 39 -16.62 6.02 1.17
N ASN A 40 -16.07 7.16 0.76
CA ASN A 40 -15.52 8.19 1.64
C ASN A 40 -14.51 7.64 2.68
N GLY A 41 -13.72 6.63 2.28
CA GLY A 41 -12.73 5.99 3.14
C GLY A 41 -13.29 4.90 4.07
N HIS A 42 -14.60 4.67 4.08
CA HIS A 42 -15.23 3.58 4.83
C HIS A 42 -15.41 2.35 3.93
N LYS A 43 -14.94 1.18 4.35
CA LYS A 43 -15.05 -0.06 3.58
C LYS A 43 -16.49 -0.54 3.52
N MET A 44 -17.11 -0.48 2.35
CA MET A 44 -18.50 -0.84 2.14
C MET A 44 -18.70 -2.35 2.06
N PHE A 45 -17.99 -2.99 1.12
CA PHE A 45 -18.06 -4.44 0.92
C PHE A 45 -16.74 -4.98 0.39
N HIS A 46 -16.58 -6.29 0.59
CA HIS A 46 -15.45 -7.09 0.16
C HIS A 46 -15.91 -8.12 -0.87
N VAL A 47 -15.12 -8.33 -1.91
CA VAL A 47 -15.36 -9.34 -2.94
C VAL A 47 -14.18 -10.28 -2.99
N ASP A 48 -14.45 -11.55 -2.71
CA ASP A 48 -13.53 -12.62 -3.10
C ASP A 48 -13.75 -12.88 -4.59
N SER A 49 -12.79 -12.49 -5.41
CA SER A 49 -12.88 -12.61 -6.88
C SER A 49 -12.64 -14.04 -7.38
N ILE A 50 -12.14 -14.93 -6.53
CA ILE A 50 -11.90 -16.33 -6.85
C ILE A 50 -13.18 -17.12 -6.62
N THR A 51 -13.76 -17.03 -5.43
CA THR A 51 -15.03 -17.71 -5.14
C THR A 51 -16.23 -16.97 -5.72
N GLY A 52 -16.08 -15.68 -6.01
CA GLY A 52 -17.16 -14.80 -6.45
C GLY A 52 -18.06 -14.35 -5.31
N LYS A 53 -17.64 -14.51 -4.06
CA LYS A 53 -18.44 -14.19 -2.87
C LYS A 53 -18.37 -12.69 -2.55
N TRP A 54 -19.53 -12.07 -2.38
CA TRP A 54 -19.68 -10.67 -1.97
C TRP A 54 -20.12 -10.56 -0.50
N THR A 55 -19.33 -9.85 0.30
CA THR A 55 -19.55 -9.69 1.75
C THR A 55 -19.77 -8.22 2.07
N GLU A 56 -20.94 -7.89 2.62
CA GLU A 56 -21.20 -6.57 3.20
C GLU A 56 -20.35 -6.38 4.46
N VAL A 57 -19.72 -5.20 4.59
CA VAL A 57 -18.88 -4.85 5.74
C VAL A 57 -19.55 -3.77 6.58
N GLU A 58 -19.98 -2.68 5.95
CA GLU A 58 -20.65 -1.57 6.63
C GLU A 58 -22.17 -1.65 6.47
N PRO A 59 -22.95 -1.48 7.56
CA PRO A 59 -24.40 -1.43 7.51
C PRO A 59 -24.90 -0.34 6.56
N GLY A 60 -25.69 -0.72 5.56
CA GLY A 60 -26.24 0.22 4.58
C GLY A 60 -25.48 0.25 3.27
N SER A 61 -24.46 -0.59 3.11
CA SER A 61 -23.81 -0.84 1.81
C SER A 61 -24.53 -1.92 0.98
N ARG A 62 -25.48 -2.65 1.59
CA ARG A 62 -26.24 -3.74 0.96
C ARG A 62 -26.78 -3.41 -0.43
N TRP A 63 -27.38 -2.23 -0.61
CA TRP A 63 -27.97 -1.82 -1.89
C TRP A 63 -26.93 -1.73 -3.00
N MET A 64 -25.77 -1.14 -2.71
CA MET A 64 -24.68 -0.97 -3.68
C MET A 64 -24.04 -2.33 -3.99
N LYS A 65 -23.86 -3.16 -2.96
CA LYS A 65 -23.38 -4.53 -3.10
C LYS A 65 -24.29 -5.33 -4.02
N GLU A 66 -25.60 -5.37 -3.74
CA GLU A 66 -26.59 -6.11 -4.55
C GLU A 66 -26.67 -5.57 -5.98
N MET A 67 -26.61 -4.26 -6.19
CA MET A 67 -26.59 -3.65 -7.52
C MET A 67 -25.40 -4.13 -8.35
N TRP A 68 -24.22 -4.23 -7.75
CA TRP A 68 -22.99 -4.57 -8.46
C TRP A 68 -22.79 -6.09 -8.58
N GLU A 69 -23.19 -6.84 -7.58
CA GLU A 69 -23.20 -8.31 -7.60
C GLU A 69 -24.11 -8.83 -8.72
N ASN A 70 -25.26 -8.18 -8.96
CA ASN A 70 -26.15 -8.51 -10.07
C ASN A 70 -25.70 -7.93 -11.43
N ASN A 71 -24.64 -7.11 -11.45
CA ASN A 71 -24.10 -6.57 -12.68
C ASN A 71 -23.05 -7.53 -13.27
N ARG A 72 -23.40 -8.16 -14.38
CA ARG A 72 -22.54 -9.12 -15.07
C ARG A 72 -21.21 -8.51 -15.53
N ASP A 73 -21.20 -7.27 -16.00
CA ASP A 73 -19.98 -6.64 -16.50
C ASP A 73 -19.01 -6.34 -15.35
N VAL A 74 -19.53 -5.89 -14.19
CA VAL A 74 -18.73 -5.67 -12.98
C VAL A 74 -18.13 -6.99 -12.50
N THR A 75 -18.96 -8.03 -12.31
CA THR A 75 -18.48 -9.33 -11.83
C THR A 75 -17.44 -9.97 -12.77
N ILE A 76 -17.65 -9.89 -14.09
CA ILE A 76 -16.66 -10.34 -15.08
C ILE A 76 -15.38 -9.52 -14.97
N PHE A 77 -15.48 -8.19 -14.89
CA PHE A 77 -14.33 -7.31 -14.78
C PHE A 77 -13.47 -7.64 -13.55
N LEU A 78 -14.07 -7.76 -12.37
CA LEU A 78 -13.32 -8.07 -11.13
C LEU A 78 -12.64 -9.44 -11.24
N LYS A 79 -13.33 -10.44 -11.79
CA LYS A 79 -12.79 -11.78 -11.97
C LYS A 79 -11.64 -11.83 -12.98
N MET A 80 -11.80 -11.20 -14.14
CA MET A 80 -10.77 -11.20 -15.19
C MET A 80 -9.55 -10.40 -14.78
N THR A 81 -9.75 -9.24 -14.15
CA THR A 81 -8.63 -8.42 -13.65
C THR A 81 -7.83 -9.17 -12.58
N SER A 82 -8.50 -9.89 -11.66
CA SER A 82 -7.79 -10.65 -10.62
C SER A 82 -7.14 -11.93 -11.15
N ARG A 83 -7.86 -12.78 -11.90
CA ARG A 83 -7.33 -14.09 -12.36
C ARG A 83 -6.51 -14.03 -13.63
N GLY A 84 -6.70 -13.00 -14.45
CA GLY A 84 -5.96 -12.76 -15.68
C GLY A 84 -4.84 -11.77 -15.39
N ASP A 85 -5.15 -10.48 -15.49
CA ASP A 85 -4.16 -9.40 -15.49
C ASP A 85 -3.23 -9.44 -14.28
N CYS A 86 -3.79 -9.53 -13.07
CA CYS A 86 -2.98 -9.53 -11.84
C CYS A 86 -2.14 -10.79 -11.69
N ARG A 87 -2.68 -11.97 -12.07
CA ARG A 87 -1.92 -13.23 -12.05
C ARG A 87 -0.74 -13.16 -13.00
N SER A 88 -0.98 -12.78 -14.25
CA SER A 88 0.07 -12.66 -15.27
C SER A 88 1.14 -11.67 -14.83
N TRP A 89 0.73 -10.52 -14.30
CA TRP A 89 1.65 -9.52 -13.78
C TRP A 89 2.52 -10.03 -12.61
N LEU A 90 1.93 -10.79 -11.67
CA LEU A 90 2.69 -11.41 -10.59
C LEU A 90 3.69 -12.45 -11.09
N GLU A 91 3.30 -13.29 -12.05
CA GLU A 91 4.17 -14.30 -12.64
C GLU A 91 5.37 -13.67 -13.37
N GLU A 92 5.17 -12.52 -14.02
CA GLU A 92 6.24 -11.76 -14.69
C GLU A 92 7.23 -11.14 -13.70
N ILE A 93 6.76 -10.61 -12.56
CA ILE A 93 7.64 -9.92 -11.58
C ILE A 93 8.32 -10.90 -10.62
N LYS A 94 7.67 -12.04 -10.31
CA LYS A 94 8.18 -13.05 -9.38
C LYS A 94 9.67 -13.38 -9.54
N PRO A 95 10.20 -13.75 -10.74
CA PRO A 95 11.61 -14.10 -10.87
C PRO A 95 12.56 -12.95 -10.51
N HIS A 96 12.20 -11.71 -10.83
CA HIS A 96 13.00 -10.53 -10.51
C HIS A 96 13.00 -10.19 -9.02
N TRP A 97 11.91 -10.51 -8.33
CA TRP A 97 11.80 -10.33 -6.89
C TRP A 97 12.63 -11.39 -6.14
N GLU A 98 12.57 -12.65 -6.58
CA GLU A 98 13.34 -13.75 -6.01
C GLU A 98 14.86 -13.52 -6.15
N GLU A 99 15.33 -13.04 -7.31
CA GLU A 99 16.73 -12.66 -7.53
C GLU A 99 17.21 -11.55 -6.57
N LYS A 100 16.34 -10.59 -6.25
CA LYS A 100 16.66 -9.46 -5.36
C LYS A 100 16.54 -9.79 -3.87
N LEU A 101 15.80 -10.84 -3.52
CA LEU A 101 15.60 -11.28 -2.14
C LEU A 101 16.59 -12.36 -1.67
N GLU A 102 17.38 -12.96 -2.56
CA GLU A 102 18.51 -13.81 -2.17
C GLU A 102 19.45 -13.02 -1.23
N PRO A 103 19.60 -13.43 0.04
CA PRO A 103 20.42 -12.70 0.99
C PRO A 103 21.89 -12.84 0.59
N THR A 104 22.50 -11.77 0.07
CA THR A 104 23.95 -11.70 -0.18
C THR A 104 24.79 -11.70 1.12
N ALA A 105 24.19 -11.89 2.29
CA ALA A 105 24.91 -11.97 3.56
C ALA A 105 24.71 -13.33 4.23
N SER A 106 25.69 -14.21 4.07
CA SER A 106 25.92 -15.29 5.02
C SER A 106 26.10 -14.66 6.40
N PRO A 107 25.38 -15.09 7.46
CA PRO A 107 25.68 -14.62 8.81
C PRO A 107 27.06 -15.12 9.17
N ILE A 108 28.06 -14.23 9.17
CA ILE A 108 29.34 -14.53 9.79
C ILE A 108 29.05 -14.70 11.28
N ALA A 109 29.32 -15.89 11.80
CA ALA A 109 29.21 -16.19 13.22
C ALA A 109 30.05 -15.16 14.01
N PRO A 110 29.55 -14.60 15.13
CA PRO A 110 30.36 -13.70 15.93
C PRO A 110 31.46 -14.49 16.62
N ASP A 111 32.69 -14.28 16.18
CA ASP A 111 33.88 -14.64 16.94
C ASP A 111 33.90 -13.78 18.21
N VAL A 112 33.76 -14.45 19.34
CA VAL A 112 33.93 -13.87 20.66
C VAL A 112 35.42 -13.63 20.81
N ASP A 113 35.87 -12.38 20.74
CA ASP A 113 36.82 -11.89 21.74
C ASP A 113 37.07 -10.36 21.70
N GLN A 114 37.06 -9.82 22.92
CA GLN A 114 37.90 -8.73 23.41
C GLN A 114 37.56 -7.27 23.03
N ALA A 115 36.96 -6.57 23.99
CA ALA A 115 36.89 -5.11 24.05
C ALA A 115 38.25 -4.51 24.44
N SER A 116 38.77 -3.56 23.64
CA SER A 116 39.72 -2.54 24.12
C SER A 116 39.87 -1.37 23.13
N SER A 117 39.41 -0.19 23.59
CA SER A 117 39.76 1.17 23.16
C SER A 117 39.59 1.56 21.68
N MET A 118 38.41 2.08 21.32
CA MET A 118 38.24 2.89 20.11
C MET A 118 38.60 4.36 20.40
N ALA A 119 39.74 4.82 19.89
CA ALA A 119 39.98 6.25 19.74
C ALA A 119 38.95 6.80 18.74
N ILE A 120 38.04 7.66 19.20
CA ILE A 120 37.05 8.34 18.35
C ILE A 120 37.82 9.30 17.42
N LYS A 121 38.12 8.85 16.20
CA LYS A 121 38.54 9.76 15.14
C LYS A 121 37.32 10.58 14.72
N PRO A 122 37.34 11.92 14.80
CA PRO A 122 36.23 12.73 14.33
C PRO A 122 36.07 12.51 12.83
N ASN A 123 34.93 11.94 12.44
CA ASN A 123 34.60 11.72 11.05
C ASN A 123 34.28 13.09 10.41
N ILE A 124 35.21 13.57 9.58
CA ILE A 124 35.11 14.85 8.86
C ILE A 124 33.78 14.96 8.09
N SER A 125 33.23 13.83 7.62
CA SER A 125 31.94 13.78 6.93
C SER A 125 30.76 14.19 7.81
N VAL A 126 30.80 13.90 9.11
CA VAL A 126 29.74 14.29 10.05
C VAL A 126 29.79 15.80 10.31
N LEU A 127 31.00 16.36 10.43
CA LEU A 127 31.19 17.80 10.62
C LEU A 127 30.71 18.60 9.40
N LEU A 128 30.93 18.09 8.18
CA LEU A 128 30.47 18.69 6.94
C LEU A 128 28.94 18.73 6.80
N ILE A 129 28.21 17.86 7.51
CA ILE A 129 26.74 17.83 7.52
C ILE A 129 26.18 18.73 8.63
N ILE A 130 26.81 18.77 9.80
CA ILE A 130 26.33 19.55 10.94
C ILE A 130 26.45 21.06 10.66
N LEU A 131 27.57 21.52 10.09
CA LEU A 131 27.82 22.94 9.78
C LEU A 131 26.72 23.60 8.93
N PRO A 132 26.34 23.08 7.75
CA PRO A 132 25.30 23.69 6.93
C PRO A 132 23.92 23.61 7.60
N CYS A 133 23.61 22.52 8.31
CA CYS A 133 22.35 22.40 9.06
C CYS A 133 22.23 23.44 10.18
N SER A 134 23.30 23.68 10.94
CA SER A 134 23.30 24.72 11.98
C SER A 134 23.14 26.13 11.41
N ILE A 135 23.76 26.41 10.26
CA ILE A 135 23.62 27.70 9.57
C ILE A 135 22.18 27.89 9.06
N LEU A 136 21.57 26.86 8.46
CA LEU A 136 20.18 26.91 7.99
C LEU A 136 19.21 27.18 9.14
N LEU A 137 19.35 26.45 10.26
CA LEU A 137 18.49 26.63 11.43
C LEU A 137 18.64 28.02 12.04
N TRP A 138 19.87 28.57 12.06
CA TRP A 138 20.10 29.93 12.52
C TRP A 138 19.47 30.98 11.60
N PHE A 139 19.57 30.81 10.28
CA PHE A 139 18.90 31.68 9.30
C PHE A 139 17.38 31.63 9.43
N LEU A 140 16.79 30.43 9.54
CA LEU A 140 15.35 30.25 9.73
C LEU A 140 14.87 30.92 11.02
N ARG A 141 15.62 30.75 12.12
CA ARG A 141 15.31 31.40 13.39
C ARG A 141 15.35 32.92 13.27
N ARG A 142 16.36 33.46 12.58
CA ARG A 142 16.49 34.91 12.34
C ARG A 142 15.36 35.48 11.48
N ILE A 143 14.84 34.70 10.51
CA ILE A 143 13.67 35.11 9.71
C ILE A 143 12.42 35.14 10.59
N CYS A 144 12.19 34.10 11.40
CA CYS A 144 11.05 34.07 12.31
C CYS A 144 11.08 35.20 13.36
N ASP A 145 12.26 35.61 13.83
CA ASP A 145 12.41 36.70 14.79
C ASP A 145 12.21 38.11 14.16
N HIS A 146 12.14 38.23 12.83
CA HIS A 146 12.00 39.52 12.12
C HIS A 146 10.59 39.77 11.53
N GLU A 147 9.65 38.83 11.71
CA GLU A 147 8.22 38.98 11.37
C GLU A 147 7.34 39.26 12.61
N GLY A 148 7.93 39.76 13.71
CA GLY A 148 7.25 40.20 14.93
C GLY A 148 7.33 41.70 15.17
#